data_AF-A0A9E6RDR9-F1
#
_entry.id   AF-A0A9E6RDR9-F1
#
_cell.length_a   1.000
_cell.length_b   1.000
_cell.length_c   1.000
_cell.angle_alpha   90.00
_cell.angle_beta   90.00
_cell.angle_gamma   90.00
#
_symmetry.space_group_name_H-M   'P 1'
#
loop_
_entity.id
_entity.type
_entity.pdbx_description
1 polymer ?
#
loop_
_entity_poly.entity_id
_entity_poly.type
_entity_poly.pdbx_seq_one_letter_code
_entity_poly.pdbx_strand_id
1 'polypeptide(L)'
;MHIHCVQIGSPARSPPRARRPWAGAGARPEIKAGFRLPPQPFRAEGAAPGRCVVCGQPVFRLGWHEDLWGAGAPNARAAWHSACVAAWRFWLAPQGARKIVARVQRHRCALTDKRLLKGAEIDHRTPLHEVWRDLRDRPYAELLSYWGLGNLQVVNAPAHAAKSAAEAAARASLRAAARLSDAA
;
A
#
# COMPACT_ATOMS: atom_id res chain seq x y z
N MET A 1 3.32 34.51 42.92
CA MET A 1 3.42 33.04 42.73
C MET A 1 4.16 32.77 41.42
N HIS A 2 5.49 32.59 41.49
CA HIS A 2 6.30 32.19 40.35
C HIS A 2 6.54 30.68 40.46
N ILE A 3 6.05 29.92 39.50
CA ILE A 3 6.31 28.48 39.38
C ILE A 3 7.65 28.33 38.66
N HIS A 4 8.65 27.76 39.34
CA HIS A 4 9.90 27.34 38.72
C HIS A 4 9.62 26.17 37.77
N CYS A 5 9.86 26.38 36.48
CA CYS A 5 9.86 25.32 35.48
C CYS A 5 11.21 24.60 35.53
N VAL A 6 11.22 23.36 36.03
CA VAL A 6 12.40 22.47 35.99
C VAL A 6 12.67 22.09 34.54
N GLN A 7 13.81 22.52 34.00
CA GLN A 7 14.32 22.05 32.71
C GLN A 7 14.80 20.60 32.83
N ILE A 8 13.95 19.66 32.43
CA ILE A 8 14.36 18.29 32.12
C ILE A 8 15.09 18.31 30.77
N GLY A 9 16.41 18.08 30.81
CA GLY A 9 17.26 17.99 29.63
C GLY A 9 16.77 16.92 28.67
N SER A 10 16.54 17.31 27.41
CA SER A 10 16.25 16.37 26.33
C SER A 10 17.53 15.63 25.94
N PRO A 11 17.59 14.29 25.97
CA PRO A 11 18.70 13.57 25.36
C PRO A 11 18.67 13.79 23.84
N ALA A 12 19.85 14.03 23.28
CA ALA A 12 20.06 14.25 21.85
C ALA A 12 19.41 13.13 21.02
N ARG A 13 18.57 13.52 20.04
CA ARG A 13 18.05 12.58 19.04
C ARG A 13 19.23 12.00 18.26
N SER A 14 19.43 10.69 18.34
CA SER A 14 20.29 9.96 17.43
C SER A 14 19.92 10.30 15.97
N PRO A 15 20.91 10.48 15.07
CA PRO A 15 20.61 10.76 13.67
C PRO A 15 19.79 9.61 13.05
N PRO A 16 18.91 9.90 12.08
CA PRO A 16 18.13 8.86 11.41
C PRO A 16 19.10 7.88 10.73
N ARG A 17 19.15 6.64 11.21
CA ARG A 17 19.92 5.58 10.55
C ARG A 17 19.37 5.39 9.15
N ALA A 18 20.27 5.31 8.16
CA ALA A 18 19.92 5.11 6.77
C ALA A 18 18.98 3.91 6.62
N ARG A 19 17.80 4.13 6.04
CA ARG A 19 16.85 3.06 5.71
C ARG A 19 17.58 2.07 4.79
N ARG A 20 17.69 0.81 5.20
CA ARG A 20 18.29 -0.23 4.36
C ARG A 20 17.50 -0.32 3.04
N PRO A 21 18.19 -0.36 1.88
CA PRO A 21 17.50 -0.51 0.61
C PRO A 21 16.77 -1.85 0.56
N TRP A 22 15.62 -1.83 -0.08
CA TRP A 22 14.80 -3.01 -0.30
C TRP A 22 15.54 -3.97 -1.24
N ALA A 23 16.04 -5.08 -0.70
CA ALA A 23 16.54 -6.19 -1.51
C ALA A 23 15.37 -7.13 -1.82
N GLY A 24 15.07 -7.32 -3.11
CA GLY A 24 14.07 -8.28 -3.54
C GLY A 24 13.82 -8.24 -5.04
N ALA A 25 14.79 -8.74 -5.82
CA ALA A 25 14.51 -9.30 -7.14
C ALA A 25 13.98 -10.72 -6.90
N GLY A 26 12.67 -10.91 -6.99
CA GLY A 26 12.01 -12.20 -6.81
C GLY A 26 11.11 -12.50 -8.00
N ALA A 27 10.80 -13.78 -8.20
CA ALA A 27 9.99 -14.24 -9.32
C ALA A 27 8.63 -13.52 -9.45
N ARG A 28 8.10 -13.51 -10.67
CA ARG A 28 6.89 -12.78 -11.06
C ARG A 28 5.73 -13.09 -10.10
N PRO A 29 5.06 -12.08 -9.54
CA PRO A 29 3.89 -12.32 -8.73
C PRO A 29 2.75 -12.92 -9.58
N GLU A 30 2.02 -13.89 -9.02
CA GLU A 30 0.94 -14.59 -9.69
C GLU A 30 -0.43 -14.02 -9.28
N ILE A 31 -1.32 -13.77 -10.25
CA ILE A 31 -2.67 -13.24 -9.99
C ILE A 31 -3.62 -14.41 -9.72
N LYS A 32 -3.54 -15.02 -8.53
CA LYS A 32 -4.47 -16.13 -8.19
C LYS A 32 -5.89 -15.68 -7.86
N ALA A 33 -6.13 -14.39 -7.60
CA ALA A 33 -7.40 -13.90 -7.03
C ALA A 33 -7.89 -12.56 -7.62
N GLY A 34 -7.51 -12.26 -8.86
CA GLY A 34 -7.89 -11.04 -9.57
C GLY A 34 -7.08 -9.79 -9.17
N PHE A 35 -7.29 -8.70 -9.91
CA PHE A 35 -6.46 -7.48 -9.80
C PHE A 35 -6.65 -6.70 -8.50
N ARG A 36 -7.70 -6.99 -7.71
CA ARG A 36 -7.98 -6.30 -6.45
C ARG A 36 -7.06 -6.72 -5.33
N LEU A 37 -6.52 -7.94 -5.39
CA LEU A 37 -5.56 -8.38 -4.40
C LEU A 37 -4.16 -7.90 -4.76
N PRO A 38 -3.35 -7.51 -3.74
CA PRO A 38 -1.94 -7.26 -3.96
C PRO A 38 -1.27 -8.56 -4.42
N PRO A 39 -0.14 -8.45 -5.13
CA PRO A 39 0.52 -9.59 -5.71
C PRO A 39 0.79 -10.73 -4.71
N GLN A 40 0.39 -11.95 -5.08
CA GLN A 40 0.51 -13.17 -4.26
C GLN A 40 1.43 -14.22 -4.92
N PRO A 41 2.09 -15.09 -4.14
CA PRO A 41 2.37 -14.91 -2.71
C PRO A 41 3.11 -13.59 -2.48
N PHE A 42 3.01 -13.01 -1.26
CA PHE A 42 3.71 -11.75 -0.97
C PHE A 42 5.22 -11.84 -1.27
N ARG A 43 5.79 -13.05 -1.34
CA ARG A 43 7.00 -13.39 -2.10
C ARG A 43 6.96 -14.79 -2.69
N ALA A 44 7.58 -14.98 -3.86
CA ALA A 44 7.75 -16.29 -4.52
C ALA A 44 8.76 -17.22 -3.83
N GLU A 45 9.72 -16.65 -3.10
CA GLU A 45 10.69 -17.38 -2.28
C GLU A 45 10.24 -17.30 -0.81
N GLY A 46 10.05 -18.47 -0.19
CA GLY A 46 9.47 -18.59 1.16
C GLY A 46 10.23 -17.79 2.23
N ALA A 47 9.53 -17.43 3.30
CA ALA A 47 10.15 -16.73 4.42
C ALA A 47 11.19 -17.61 5.10
N ALA A 48 12.47 -17.28 4.95
CA ALA A 48 13.50 -17.80 5.82
C ALA A 48 13.16 -17.44 7.29
N PRO A 49 13.54 -18.29 8.26
CA PRO A 49 13.30 -18.03 9.68
C PRO A 49 13.71 -16.60 10.08
N GLY A 50 12.83 -15.91 10.80
CA GLY A 50 13.05 -14.54 11.24
C GLY A 50 12.98 -13.47 10.16
N ARG A 51 12.37 -13.74 9.00
CA ARG A 51 12.11 -12.75 7.95
C ARG A 51 10.61 -12.59 7.70
N CYS A 52 10.17 -11.37 7.43
CA CYS A 52 8.76 -11.11 7.20
C CYS A 52 8.30 -11.61 5.82
N VAL A 53 7.19 -12.34 5.77
CA VAL A 53 6.60 -12.84 4.51
C VAL A 53 6.12 -11.74 3.56
N VAL A 54 5.90 -10.52 4.08
CA VAL A 54 5.47 -9.36 3.28
C VAL A 54 6.68 -8.61 2.73
N CYS A 55 7.49 -8.01 3.60
CA CYS A 55 8.58 -7.14 3.13
C CYS A 55 9.93 -7.85 3.00
N GLY A 56 10.07 -9.10 3.46
CA GLY A 56 11.32 -9.86 3.43
C GLY A 56 12.40 -9.36 4.40
N GLN A 57 12.15 -8.30 5.17
CA GLN A 57 13.13 -7.76 6.13
C GLN A 57 13.20 -8.65 7.38
N PRO A 58 14.33 -8.65 8.10
CA PRO A 58 14.43 -9.34 9.38
C PRO A 58 13.39 -8.85 10.39
N VAL A 59 12.80 -9.78 11.14
CA VAL A 59 11.79 -9.52 12.16
C VAL A 59 12.45 -9.56 13.52
N PHE A 60 12.46 -8.44 14.22
CA PHE A 60 13.00 -8.33 15.56
C PHE A 60 11.90 -8.52 16.61
N ARG A 61 12.30 -8.43 17.89
CA ARG A 61 11.40 -8.54 19.05
C ARG A 61 10.12 -7.73 18.82
N LEU A 62 8.96 -8.30 19.16
CA LEU A 62 7.62 -7.69 18.97
C LEU A 62 7.23 -7.36 17.52
N GLY A 63 7.88 -7.95 16.52
CA GLY A 63 7.52 -7.73 15.11
C GLY A 63 8.04 -6.40 14.56
N TRP A 64 9.15 -5.88 15.10
CA TRP A 64 9.79 -4.65 14.62
C TRP A 64 10.73 -4.91 13.44
N HIS A 65 10.88 -3.89 12.59
CA HIS A 65 11.83 -3.90 11.47
C HIS A 65 13.27 -3.63 11.92
N GLU A 66 13.46 -3.19 13.17
CA GLU A 66 14.73 -2.79 13.75
C GLU A 66 14.91 -3.43 15.12
N ASP A 67 16.17 -3.69 15.49
CA ASP A 67 16.52 -4.21 16.81
C ASP A 67 16.52 -3.09 17.87
N LEU A 68 15.33 -2.73 18.34
CA LEU A 68 15.17 -1.69 19.36
C LEU A 68 15.60 -2.15 20.76
N TRP A 69 15.90 -3.43 20.95
CA TRP A 69 16.26 -4.01 22.25
C TRP A 69 17.71 -4.50 22.32
N GLY A 70 18.49 -4.35 21.24
CA GLY A 70 19.89 -4.77 21.22
C GLY A 70 20.09 -6.27 21.39
N ALA A 71 19.13 -7.09 20.95
CA ALA A 71 19.23 -8.55 21.03
C ALA A 71 20.28 -9.13 20.06
N GLY A 72 20.74 -8.35 19.09
CA GLY A 72 21.79 -8.71 18.13
C GLY A 72 21.36 -9.68 17.04
N ALA A 73 20.16 -10.26 17.14
CA ALA A 73 19.64 -11.23 16.19
C ALA A 73 18.13 -11.05 15.93
N PRO A 74 17.67 -11.31 14.69
CA PRO A 74 16.25 -11.44 14.38
C PRO A 74 15.61 -12.59 15.16
N ASN A 75 14.31 -12.47 15.44
CA ASN A 75 13.52 -13.53 16.05
C ASN A 75 13.22 -14.63 15.01
N ALA A 76 14.00 -15.72 15.03
CA ALA A 76 13.85 -16.84 14.10
C ALA A 76 12.44 -17.46 14.04
N ARG A 77 11.62 -17.30 15.09
CA ARG A 77 10.24 -17.80 15.16
C ARG A 77 9.20 -16.86 14.56
N ALA A 78 9.58 -15.63 14.20
CA ALA A 78 8.66 -14.64 13.68
C ALA A 78 8.69 -14.60 12.13
N ALA A 79 7.51 -14.53 11.52
CA ALA A 79 7.33 -14.44 10.08
C ALA A 79 6.63 -13.14 9.64
N TRP A 80 6.30 -12.25 10.59
CA TRP A 80 5.51 -11.05 10.33
C TRP A 80 5.99 -9.86 11.16
N HIS A 81 6.09 -8.70 10.52
CA HIS A 81 6.11 -7.44 11.24
C HIS A 81 4.70 -6.98 11.58
N SER A 82 4.53 -6.39 12.75
CA SER A 82 3.26 -5.80 13.18
C SER A 82 2.76 -4.75 12.17
N ALA A 83 3.66 -3.92 11.65
CA ALA A 83 3.34 -2.93 10.62
C ALA A 83 2.96 -3.56 9.27
N CYS A 84 3.61 -4.66 8.88
CA CYS A 84 3.28 -5.36 7.63
C CYS A 84 1.92 -6.05 7.71
N VAL A 85 1.55 -6.61 8.87
CA VAL A 85 0.20 -7.16 9.09
C VAL A 85 -0.85 -6.05 8.99
N ALA A 86 -0.59 -4.87 9.58
CA ALA A 86 -1.51 -3.75 9.48
C ALA A 86 -1.68 -3.27 8.02
N ALA A 87 -0.58 -3.14 7.27
CA ALA A 87 -0.61 -2.78 5.85
C ALA A 87 -1.36 -3.83 5.03
N TRP A 88 -1.11 -5.12 5.28
CA TRP A 88 -1.81 -6.22 4.61
C TRP A 88 -3.33 -6.17 4.83
N ARG A 89 -3.77 -6.03 6.08
CA ARG A 89 -5.20 -5.90 6.41
C ARG A 89 -5.83 -4.70 5.71
N PHE A 90 -5.09 -3.59 5.64
CA PHE A 90 -5.53 -2.39 4.93
C PHE A 90 -5.68 -2.63 3.42
N TRP A 91 -4.70 -3.29 2.78
CA TRP A 91 -4.76 -3.62 1.35
C TRP A 91 -5.95 -4.52 1.00
N LEU A 92 -6.30 -5.47 1.87
CA LEU A 92 -7.44 -6.37 1.65
C LEU A 92 -8.81 -5.72 1.92
N ALA A 93 -8.86 -4.71 2.79
CA ALA A 93 -10.11 -4.07 3.21
C ALA A 93 -10.00 -2.53 3.27
N PRO A 94 -9.73 -1.85 2.13
CA PRO A 94 -9.47 -0.41 2.11
C PRO A 94 -10.69 0.43 2.47
N GLN A 95 -11.90 -0.15 2.45
CA GLN A 95 -13.14 0.54 2.86
C GLN A 95 -13.09 1.04 4.32
N GLY A 96 -12.35 0.33 5.20
CA GLY A 96 -12.12 0.78 6.58
C GLY A 96 -11.40 2.12 6.67
N ALA A 97 -10.63 2.49 5.63
CA ALA A 97 -9.88 3.74 5.57
C ALA A 97 -10.69 4.94 5.05
N ARG A 98 -11.95 4.77 4.68
CA ARG A 98 -12.78 5.84 4.12
C ARG A 98 -12.79 7.12 4.96
N LYS A 99 -12.90 6.98 6.29
CA LYS A 99 -12.92 8.15 7.21
C LYS A 99 -11.58 8.90 7.22
N ILE A 100 -10.45 8.18 7.24
CA ILE A 100 -9.13 8.82 7.27
C ILE A 100 -8.80 9.47 5.93
N VAL A 101 -9.11 8.81 4.81
CA VAL A 101 -8.91 9.39 3.47
C VAL A 101 -9.79 10.62 3.27
N ALA A 102 -11.07 10.56 3.66
CA ALA A 102 -11.96 11.72 3.60
C ALA A 102 -11.42 12.92 4.41
N ARG A 103 -10.84 12.67 5.60
CA ARG A 103 -10.22 13.72 6.41
C ARG A 103 -9.00 14.34 5.73
N VAL A 104 -8.11 13.51 5.19
CA VAL A 104 -6.93 13.98 4.44
C VAL A 104 -7.34 14.82 3.22
N GLN A 105 -8.45 14.46 2.57
CA GLN A 105 -9.05 15.22 1.48
C GLN A 105 -9.91 16.42 1.93
N ARG A 106 -9.88 16.80 3.21
CA ARG A 106 -10.68 17.91 3.77
C ARG A 106 -12.18 17.78 3.48
N HIS A 107 -12.67 16.54 3.45
CA HIS A 107 -14.06 16.20 3.12
C HIS A 107 -14.53 16.68 1.73
N ARG A 108 -13.60 16.75 0.76
CA ARG A 108 -13.86 17.05 -0.64
C ARG A 108 -13.70 15.79 -1.50
N CYS A 109 -14.54 15.68 -2.52
CA CYS A 109 -14.48 14.64 -3.55
C CYS A 109 -13.19 14.82 -4.35
N ALA A 110 -12.36 13.79 -4.42
CA ALA A 110 -11.07 13.89 -5.10
C ALA A 110 -11.18 14.18 -6.61
N LEU A 111 -12.31 13.81 -7.25
CA LEU A 111 -12.50 13.97 -8.70
C LEU A 111 -13.16 15.29 -9.09
N THR A 112 -13.98 15.87 -8.23
CA THR A 112 -14.81 17.04 -8.58
C THR A 112 -14.59 18.23 -7.67
N ASP A 113 -13.77 18.05 -6.64
CA ASP A 113 -13.62 18.97 -5.50
C ASP A 113 -14.95 19.34 -4.82
N LYS A 114 -16.10 18.73 -5.12
CA LYS A 114 -17.34 19.02 -4.39
C LYS A 114 -17.30 18.45 -2.98
N ARG A 115 -18.12 18.95 -2.05
CA ARG A 115 -18.27 18.35 -0.72
C ARG A 115 -18.64 16.86 -0.83
N LEU A 116 -18.05 16.04 0.04
CA LEU A 116 -18.41 14.62 0.13
C LEU A 116 -19.83 14.44 0.64
N LEU A 117 -20.60 13.63 -0.08
CA LEU A 117 -21.98 13.28 0.25
C LEU A 117 -22.03 12.01 1.10
N LYS A 118 -23.20 11.74 1.70
CA LYS A 118 -23.49 10.43 2.26
C LYS A 118 -23.39 9.39 1.14
N GLY A 119 -22.72 8.27 1.42
CA GLY A 119 -22.47 7.24 0.41
C GLY A 119 -21.29 7.52 -0.51
N ALA A 120 -20.44 8.52 -0.23
CA ALA A 120 -19.15 8.61 -0.91
C ALA A 120 -18.31 7.34 -0.69
N GLU A 121 -17.60 6.90 -1.73
CA GLU A 121 -16.95 5.60 -1.82
C GLU A 121 -15.42 5.75 -1.84
N ILE A 122 -14.70 4.72 -1.36
CA ILE A 122 -13.27 4.58 -1.60
C ILE A 122 -13.07 4.10 -3.04
N ASP A 123 -12.15 4.75 -3.73
CA ASP A 123 -11.73 4.43 -5.08
C ASP A 123 -10.19 4.51 -5.19
N HIS A 124 -9.61 3.89 -6.21
CA HIS A 124 -8.18 4.00 -6.52
C HIS A 124 -7.93 5.10 -7.54
N ARG A 125 -6.90 5.93 -7.33
CA ARG A 125 -6.47 6.99 -8.27
C ARG A 125 -5.98 6.37 -9.57
N THR A 126 -5.04 5.45 -9.46
CA THR A 126 -4.58 4.54 -10.52
C THR A 126 -5.38 3.24 -10.41
N PRO A 127 -6.18 2.88 -11.43
CA PRO A 127 -6.98 1.66 -11.40
C PRO A 127 -6.10 0.41 -11.30
N LEU A 128 -6.40 -0.48 -10.35
CA LEU A 128 -5.56 -1.66 -10.09
C LEU A 128 -5.43 -2.63 -11.28
N HIS A 129 -6.38 -2.62 -12.21
CA HIS A 129 -6.28 -3.41 -13.44
C HIS A 129 -5.20 -2.87 -14.40
N GLU A 130 -4.96 -1.56 -14.43
CA GLU A 130 -3.86 -0.94 -15.18
C GLU A 130 -2.52 -1.24 -14.50
N VAL A 131 -2.48 -1.17 -13.17
CA VAL A 131 -1.29 -1.54 -12.39
C VAL A 131 -0.84 -2.96 -12.74
N TRP A 132 -1.78 -3.91 -12.79
CA TRP A 132 -1.46 -5.28 -13.16
C TRP A 132 -1.08 -5.48 -14.63
N ARG A 133 -1.62 -4.67 -15.53
CA ARG A 133 -1.29 -4.74 -16.97
C ARG A 133 0.08 -4.14 -17.25
N ASP A 134 0.35 -2.95 -16.72
CA ASP A 134 1.45 -2.09 -17.18
C ASP A 134 2.60 -1.99 -16.17
N LEU A 135 2.34 -2.24 -14.89
CA LEU A 135 3.26 -1.94 -13.80
C LEU A 135 3.64 -3.19 -12.98
N ARG A 136 3.22 -4.39 -13.39
CA ARG A 136 3.47 -5.65 -12.68
C ARG A 136 4.96 -5.98 -12.50
N ASP A 137 5.82 -5.42 -13.35
CA ASP A 137 7.27 -5.65 -13.33
C ASP A 137 8.02 -4.61 -12.49
N ARG A 138 7.32 -3.67 -11.86
CA ARG A 138 7.93 -2.72 -10.92
C ARG A 138 8.50 -3.46 -9.70
N PRO A 139 9.54 -2.89 -9.06
CA PRO A 139 10.02 -3.41 -7.78
C PRO A 139 8.87 -3.64 -6.82
N TYR A 140 8.91 -4.74 -6.07
CA TYR A 140 7.80 -5.18 -5.23
C TYR A 140 7.28 -4.08 -4.27
N ALA A 141 8.19 -3.18 -3.86
CA ALA A 141 7.91 -1.96 -3.09
C ALA A 141 6.96 -0.99 -3.73
N GLU A 142 7.34 -0.62 -4.94
CA GLU A 142 6.65 0.35 -5.75
C GLU A 142 5.31 -0.24 -6.15
N LEU A 143 5.29 -1.53 -6.52
CA LEU A 143 4.05 -2.23 -6.85
C LEU A 143 3.06 -2.26 -5.68
N LEU A 144 3.49 -2.59 -4.46
CA LEU A 144 2.60 -2.61 -3.29
C LEU A 144 2.05 -1.22 -2.92
N SER A 145 2.72 -0.14 -3.31
CA SER A 145 2.26 1.22 -3.01
C SER A 145 0.91 1.56 -3.66
N TYR A 146 0.55 0.88 -4.76
CA TYR A 146 -0.74 1.05 -5.45
C TYR A 146 -1.94 0.49 -4.67
N TRP A 147 -1.73 -0.38 -3.68
CA TRP A 147 -2.79 -0.78 -2.73
C TRP A 147 -2.81 0.10 -1.49
N GLY A 148 -1.78 0.93 -1.31
CA GLY A 148 -1.60 1.80 -0.15
C GLY A 148 -2.43 3.08 -0.21
N LEU A 149 -2.38 3.83 0.90
CA LEU A 149 -3.12 5.08 1.10
C LEU A 149 -2.88 6.12 -0.01
N GLY A 150 -1.66 6.18 -0.57
CA GLY A 150 -1.30 7.14 -1.62
C GLY A 150 -2.11 6.96 -2.91
N ASN A 151 -2.54 5.74 -3.20
CA ASN A 151 -3.38 5.46 -4.36
C ASN A 151 -4.88 5.46 -4.02
N LEU A 152 -5.28 5.67 -2.76
CA LEU A 152 -6.69 5.75 -2.40
C LEU A 152 -7.22 7.18 -2.49
N GLN A 153 -8.50 7.27 -2.81
CA GLN A 153 -9.27 8.49 -2.78
C GLN A 153 -10.71 8.23 -2.35
N VAL A 154 -11.38 9.25 -1.82
CA VAL A 154 -12.83 9.21 -1.57
C VAL A 154 -13.55 10.09 -2.57
N VAL A 155 -14.58 9.53 -3.20
CA VAL A 155 -15.30 10.13 -4.33
C VAL A 155 -16.80 10.01 -4.12
N ASN A 156 -17.56 11.00 -4.59
CA ASN A 156 -19.03 10.91 -4.58
C ASN A 156 -19.49 9.87 -5.62
N ALA A 157 -20.55 9.12 -5.32
CA ALA A 157 -21.02 8.03 -6.17
C ALA A 157 -21.26 8.43 -7.65
N PRO A 158 -21.84 9.60 -8.00
CA PRO A 158 -21.95 10.00 -9.40
C PRO A 158 -20.61 10.20 -10.10
N ALA A 159 -19.62 10.77 -9.39
CA ALA A 159 -18.27 10.95 -9.92
C ALA A 159 -17.56 9.61 -10.09
N HIS A 160 -17.77 8.68 -9.15
CA HIS A 160 -17.24 7.33 -9.25
C HIS A 160 -17.83 6.56 -10.44
N ALA A 161 -19.14 6.68 -10.68
CA ALA A 161 -19.82 6.06 -11.82
C ALA A 161 -19.28 6.61 -13.15
N ALA A 162 -19.09 7.93 -13.26
CA ALA A 162 -18.50 8.55 -14.44
C ALA A 162 -17.07 8.06 -14.70
N LYS A 163 -16.22 8.00 -13.67
CA LYS A 163 -14.87 7.44 -13.78
C LYS A 163 -14.89 5.97 -14.21
N SER A 164 -15.73 5.16 -13.56
CA SER A 164 -15.87 3.73 -13.89
C SER A 164 -16.31 3.52 -15.36
N ALA A 165 -17.22 4.36 -15.86
CA ALA A 165 -17.65 4.31 -17.26
C ALA A 165 -16.51 4.67 -18.23
N ALA A 166 -15.75 5.73 -17.92
CA ALA A 166 -14.59 6.12 -18.71
C ALA A 166 -13.51 5.03 -18.75
N GLU A 167 -13.19 4.42 -17.59
CA GLU A 167 -12.26 3.30 -17.51
C GLU A 167 -12.78 2.07 -18.29
N ALA A 168 -14.08 1.78 -18.24
CA ALA A 168 -14.68 0.68 -18.99
C ALA A 168 -14.59 0.89 -20.50
N ALA A 169 -14.84 2.12 -20.96
CA ALA A 169 -14.68 2.50 -22.36
C ALA A 169 -13.23 2.36 -22.81
N ALA A 170 -12.27 2.89 -22.04
CA ALA A 170 -10.84 2.74 -22.34
C ALA A 170 -10.43 1.25 -22.46
N ARG A 171 -10.85 0.40 -21.51
CA ARG A 171 -10.62 -1.04 -21.58
C ARG A 171 -11.22 -1.68 -22.83
N ALA A 172 -12.38 -1.22 -23.29
CA ALA A 172 -13.03 -1.74 -24.49
C ALA A 172 -12.23 -1.36 -25.75
N SER A 173 -11.81 -0.10 -25.87
CA SER A 173 -10.97 0.38 -26.98
C SER A 173 -9.67 -0.41 -27.10
N LEU A 174 -9.01 -0.70 -25.98
CA LEU A 174 -7.76 -1.49 -25.96
C LEU A 174 -7.97 -2.93 -26.43
N ARG A 175 -9.08 -3.57 -26.03
CA ARG A 175 -9.43 -4.91 -26.54
C ARG A 175 -9.73 -4.90 -28.04
N ALA A 176 -10.39 -3.85 -28.53
CA ALA A 176 -10.67 -3.70 -29.96
C ALA A 176 -9.37 -3.52 -30.77
N ALA A 177 -8.46 -2.67 -30.29
CA ALA A 177 -7.16 -2.47 -30.93
C ALA A 177 -6.32 -3.75 -30.98
N ALA A 178 -6.25 -4.51 -29.88
CA ALA A 178 -5.52 -5.79 -29.84
C ALA A 178 -6.08 -6.79 -30.87
N ARG A 179 -7.41 -6.90 -30.98
CA ARG A 179 -8.06 -7.77 -31.98
C ARG A 179 -7.74 -7.38 -33.42
N LEU A 180 -7.59 -6.08 -33.70
CA LEU A 180 -7.20 -5.60 -35.02
C LEU A 180 -5.74 -5.93 -35.33
N SER A 181 -4.85 -5.83 -34.33
CA SER A 181 -3.44 -6.20 -34.48
C SER A 181 -3.23 -7.70 -34.67
N ASP A 182 -4.04 -8.56 -34.03
CA ASP A 182 -3.95 -10.02 -34.19
C ASP A 182 -4.52 -10.54 -35.53
N ALA A 183 -5.29 -9.70 -36.24
CA ALA A 183 -5.93 -10.05 -37.51
C ALA A 183 -5.14 -9.57 -38.75
N ALA A 184 -4.04 -8.83 -38.55
CA ALA A 184 -3.15 -8.30 -39.58
C ALA A 184 -1.87 -9.13 -39.68
#